data_AF-A0A087ML63-F1
#
_entry.id   AF-A0A087ML63-F1
#
_cell.length_a   1.000
_cell.length_b   1.000
_cell.length_c   1.000
_cell.angle_alpha   90.00
_cell.angle_beta   90.00
_cell.angle_gamma   90.00
#
_symmetry.space_group_name_H-M   'P 1'
#
loop_
_entity.id
_entity.type
_entity.pdbx_description
1 polymer ?
#
loop_
_entity_poly.entity_id
_entity_poly.type
_entity_poly.pdbx_seq_one_letter_code
_entity_poly.pdbx_strand_id
1 'polypeptide(L)'
;MRQTEKTCITQRTLLSDGPRRSAPRSACVVVIHGEGLGKRADLGEAAVVIGRSPESDLHIPHNSVSRWHCRIWRDGDSYYIADMGATNRTRVNDVAVTRAELADGDHITLGECILKFISHSSVEARYHQEVYQLATRDGLTELYNRRHFVEAVDREIARATRHGRPLVMCIIDVDKFKPVNDKYGHIAGDDVLRQLAAIVRRFVRGEDVAARIGGEEFAVMLPETDLEAARAFAERLREAVAEDVFMVGDVPHRMTISIGIASLAPGREERSPLMQAADNALYRAKDEGRNRVCVEA
;
A
#
# COMPACT_ATOMS: atom_id res chain seq x y z
N MET A 1 -25.21 61.60 5.87
CA MET A 1 -24.37 60.58 6.54
C MET A 1 -25.16 59.27 6.57
N ARG A 2 -24.83 58.31 5.70
CA ARG A 2 -25.39 56.94 5.75
C ARG A 2 -24.39 56.07 6.51
N GLN A 3 -24.79 55.53 7.65
CA GLN A 3 -24.03 54.52 8.39
C GLN A 3 -24.27 53.16 7.76
N THR A 4 -23.20 52.48 7.39
CA THR A 4 -23.16 51.11 6.89
C THR A 4 -23.12 50.14 8.06
N GLU A 5 -24.19 49.36 8.24
CA GLU A 5 -24.21 48.19 9.13
C GLU A 5 -23.30 47.10 8.56
N LYS A 6 -22.27 46.70 9.32
CA LYS A 6 -21.44 45.53 9.02
C LYS A 6 -22.12 44.29 9.60
N THR A 7 -22.66 43.44 8.74
CA THR A 7 -23.18 42.12 9.10
C THR A 7 -22.01 41.21 9.49
N CYS A 8 -21.95 40.80 10.76
CA CYS A 8 -20.97 39.82 11.25
C CYS A 8 -21.46 38.39 10.90
N ILE A 9 -20.83 37.74 9.92
CA ILE A 9 -21.21 36.42 9.37
C ILE A 9 -20.48 35.28 10.10
N THR A 10 -20.36 35.34 11.43
CA THR A 10 -19.69 34.25 12.17
C THR A 10 -20.72 33.47 12.98
N GLN A 11 -21.12 32.32 12.45
CA GLN A 11 -21.96 31.36 13.18
C GLN A 11 -21.16 30.70 14.31
N ARG A 12 -21.78 30.63 15.49
CA ARG A 12 -21.23 30.00 16.69
C ARG A 12 -21.25 28.48 16.53
N THR A 13 -20.09 27.84 16.50
CA THR A 13 -19.97 26.37 16.47
C THR A 13 -20.51 25.79 17.78
N LEU A 14 -21.58 25.00 17.69
CA LEU A 14 -22.04 24.14 18.78
C LEU A 14 -21.11 22.92 18.84
N LEU A 15 -20.40 22.76 19.95
CA LEU A 15 -19.59 21.58 20.24
C LEU A 15 -20.52 20.38 20.44
N SER A 16 -20.40 19.36 19.59
CA SER A 16 -21.05 18.07 19.82
C SER A 16 -20.23 17.24 20.80
N ASP A 17 -20.92 16.55 21.71
CA ASP A 17 -20.29 15.52 22.54
C ASP A 17 -19.73 14.43 21.62
N GLY A 18 -18.40 14.33 21.59
CA GLY A 18 -17.66 13.45 20.69
C GLY A 18 -18.06 11.98 20.82
N PRO A 19 -17.71 11.15 19.81
CA PRO A 19 -18.16 9.76 19.73
C PRO A 19 -17.71 8.95 20.95
N ARG A 20 -18.65 8.18 21.53
CA ARG A 20 -18.39 7.26 22.65
C ARG A 20 -17.39 6.17 22.23
N ARG A 21 -16.42 5.89 23.12
CA ARG A 21 -15.30 4.94 22.95
C ARG A 21 -15.73 3.48 22.82
N SER A 22 -15.08 2.75 21.92
CA SER A 22 -14.90 1.28 21.93
C SER A 22 -13.43 0.91 21.57
N ALA A 23 -12.93 -0.19 22.13
CA ALA A 23 -11.52 -0.66 22.35
C ALA A 23 -10.59 -0.92 21.13
N PRO A 24 -9.30 -1.33 21.31
CA PRO A 24 -8.32 -1.03 22.36
C PRO A 24 -7.29 0.01 21.89
N ARG A 25 -6.65 0.66 22.85
CA ARG A 25 -5.73 1.79 22.70
C ARG A 25 -4.34 1.29 22.27
N SER A 26 -3.88 1.58 21.05
CA SER A 26 -2.48 1.31 20.60
C SER A 26 -1.76 2.59 20.11
N ALA A 27 -0.59 2.89 20.66
CA ALA A 27 0.32 3.92 20.14
C ALA A 27 0.96 3.43 18.82
N CYS A 28 1.58 4.31 18.05
CA CYS A 28 2.30 3.91 16.85
C CYS A 28 3.57 4.72 16.66
N VAL A 29 4.47 4.20 15.83
CA VAL A 29 5.57 4.98 15.26
C VAL A 29 5.34 5.15 13.76
N VAL A 30 5.58 6.37 13.27
CA VAL A 30 5.41 6.71 11.85
C VAL A 30 6.69 7.30 11.31
N VAL A 31 7.13 6.89 10.13
CA VAL A 31 8.24 7.52 9.42
C VAL A 31 7.79 8.90 8.91
N ILE A 32 8.40 9.97 9.41
CA ILE A 32 8.09 11.36 9.02
C ILE A 32 9.14 11.97 8.09
N HIS A 33 10.31 11.34 7.98
CA HIS A 33 11.36 11.73 7.05
C HIS A 33 12.23 10.53 6.66
N GLY A 34 12.75 10.55 5.42
CA GLY A 34 13.59 9.50 4.87
C GLY A 34 12.82 8.44 4.09
N GLU A 35 13.47 7.31 3.84
CA GLU A 35 12.92 6.21 3.06
C GLU A 35 11.80 5.50 3.82
N GLY A 36 10.70 5.20 3.13
CA GLY A 36 9.50 4.65 3.78
C GLY A 36 8.64 5.70 4.47
N LEU A 37 8.69 6.97 4.04
CA LEU A 37 7.83 8.06 4.50
C LEU A 37 6.35 7.61 4.64
N GLY A 38 5.77 7.86 5.80
CA GLY A 38 4.40 7.52 6.18
C GLY A 38 4.19 6.05 6.59
N LYS A 39 5.16 5.15 6.39
CA LYS A 39 5.05 3.79 6.94
C LYS A 39 4.90 3.87 8.46
N ARG A 40 4.08 2.98 9.01
CA ARG A 40 3.80 2.93 10.44
C ARG A 40 3.89 1.52 10.98
N ALA A 41 4.19 1.41 12.26
CA ALA A 41 4.02 0.19 13.02
C ALA A 41 3.21 0.48 14.29
N ASP A 42 2.17 -0.32 14.51
CA ASP A 42 1.31 -0.21 15.68
C ASP A 42 1.97 -0.93 16.87
N LEU A 43 2.06 -0.23 17.99
CA LEU A 43 2.68 -0.71 19.22
C LEU A 43 1.61 -1.37 20.09
N GLY A 44 1.42 -2.66 19.84
CA GLY A 44 0.53 -3.55 20.58
C GLY A 44 1.21 -4.22 21.77
N GLU A 45 0.90 -5.50 21.99
CA GLU A 45 1.51 -6.31 23.07
C GLU A 45 2.91 -6.83 22.68
N ALA A 46 3.12 -7.13 21.40
CA ALA A 46 4.43 -7.56 20.91
C ALA A 46 5.39 -6.38 20.74
N ALA A 47 6.67 -6.64 20.96
CA ALA A 47 7.72 -5.68 20.62
C ALA A 47 7.80 -5.51 19.10
N VAL A 48 7.94 -4.27 18.65
CA VAL A 48 8.14 -3.89 17.25
C VAL A 48 9.62 -3.66 17.01
N VAL A 49 10.20 -4.39 16.08
CA VAL A 49 11.58 -4.24 15.62
C VAL A 49 11.62 -3.39 14.37
N ILE A 50 12.53 -2.40 14.35
CA ILE A 50 12.70 -1.45 13.25
C ILE A 50 14.10 -1.65 12.67
N GLY A 51 14.20 -1.70 11.35
CA GLY A 51 15.47 -1.91 10.69
C GLY A 51 15.41 -2.00 9.17
N ARG A 52 16.59 -2.13 8.57
CA ARG A 52 16.77 -2.35 7.13
C ARG A 52 16.50 -3.80 6.70
N SER A 53 16.38 -4.73 7.66
CA SER A 53 16.01 -6.09 7.30
C SER A 53 14.54 -6.12 6.83
N PRO A 54 14.21 -6.84 5.74
CA PRO A 54 12.82 -7.08 5.38
C PRO A 54 12.06 -7.93 6.42
N GLU A 55 12.78 -8.54 7.37
CA GLU A 55 12.21 -9.30 8.49
C GLU A 55 11.87 -8.41 9.70
N SER A 56 12.16 -7.10 9.66
CA SER A 56 11.75 -6.15 10.71
C SER A 56 10.27 -5.79 10.58
N ASP A 57 9.57 -5.65 11.70
CA ASP A 57 8.15 -5.23 11.74
C ASP A 57 7.94 -3.88 11.03
N LEU A 58 8.87 -2.95 11.21
CA LEU A 58 8.96 -1.72 10.41
C LEU A 58 10.23 -1.73 9.55
N HIS A 59 10.07 -2.19 8.30
CA HIS A 59 11.15 -2.25 7.33
C HIS A 59 11.43 -0.89 6.66
N ILE A 60 12.62 -0.36 6.91
CA ILE A 60 13.17 0.88 6.35
C ILE A 60 14.40 0.54 5.48
N PRO A 61 14.24 0.36 4.16
CA PRO A 61 15.29 -0.15 3.25
C PRO A 61 16.48 0.80 2.98
N HIS A 62 16.83 1.66 3.94
CA HIS A 62 17.87 2.67 3.76
C HIS A 62 19.24 2.21 4.28
N ASN A 63 20.31 2.50 3.54
CA ASN A 63 21.67 2.06 3.88
C ASN A 63 22.23 2.62 5.19
N SER A 64 21.73 3.78 5.64
CA SER A 64 22.10 4.34 6.94
C SER A 64 21.39 3.67 8.13
N VAL A 65 20.45 2.75 7.87
CA VAL A 65 19.73 1.98 8.89
C VAL A 65 20.34 0.57 8.99
N SER A 66 20.73 0.15 10.20
CA SER A 66 21.19 -1.22 10.45
C SER A 66 20.09 -2.25 10.21
N ARG A 67 20.46 -3.50 9.90
CA ARG A 67 19.50 -4.59 9.62
C ARG A 67 18.49 -4.76 10.75
N TRP A 68 18.97 -4.73 11.98
CA TRP A 68 18.20 -4.69 13.22
C TRP A 68 18.67 -3.44 13.96
N HIS A 69 17.90 -2.36 13.90
CA HIS A 69 18.37 -1.06 14.34
C HIS A 69 17.96 -0.78 15.79
N CYS A 70 16.65 -0.86 16.05
CA CYS A 70 16.10 -0.68 17.38
C CYS A 70 14.85 -1.54 17.56
N ARG A 71 14.43 -1.67 18.81
CA ARG A 71 13.16 -2.29 19.18
C ARG A 71 12.37 -1.36 20.07
N ILE A 72 11.06 -1.36 19.90
CA ILE A 72 10.11 -0.61 20.72
C ILE A 72 9.13 -1.59 21.32
N TRP A 73 8.85 -1.47 22.61
CA TRP A 73 7.88 -2.33 23.28
C TRP A 73 7.10 -1.54 24.32
N ARG A 74 5.96 -2.09 24.70
CA ARG A 74 5.14 -1.58 25.79
C ARG A 74 5.47 -2.32 27.08
N ASP A 75 5.60 -1.59 28.18
CA ASP A 75 5.72 -2.15 29.53
C ASP A 75 4.78 -1.36 30.46
N GLY A 76 3.71 -2.01 30.91
CA GLY A 76 2.61 -1.34 31.59
C GLY A 76 1.90 -0.32 30.70
N ASP A 77 1.89 0.95 31.11
CA ASP A 77 1.32 2.08 30.35
C ASP A 77 2.38 2.91 29.61
N SER A 78 3.66 2.56 29.78
CA SER A 78 4.78 3.26 29.16
C SER A 78 5.31 2.49 27.95
N TYR A 79 5.91 3.24 27.02
CA TYR A 79 6.58 2.70 25.84
C TYR A 79 8.07 2.94 25.95
N TYR A 80 8.87 1.94 25.57
CA TYR A 80 10.32 1.99 25.65
C TYR A 80 10.94 1.66 24.30
N ILE A 81 12.07 2.29 24.00
CA ILE A 81 12.92 2.00 22.86
C ILE A 81 14.29 1.53 23.35
N ALA A 82 14.91 0.61 22.62
CA ALA A 82 16.30 0.22 22.82
C ALA A 82 17.03 0.07 21.48
N ASP A 83 18.27 0.56 21.44
CA ASP A 83 19.19 0.34 20.34
C ASP A 83 19.66 -1.12 20.32
N MET A 84 19.76 -1.71 19.14
CA MET A 84 20.16 -3.12 18.95
C MET A 84 21.62 -3.27 18.48
N GLY A 85 22.48 -2.30 18.81
CA GLY A 85 23.87 -2.26 18.35
C GLY A 85 23.98 -1.67 16.94
N ALA A 86 23.17 -0.65 16.64
CA ALA A 86 23.15 -0.05 15.31
C ALA A 86 24.44 0.70 15.01
N THR A 87 24.90 0.62 13.76
CA THR A 87 26.11 1.32 13.28
C THR A 87 25.95 2.84 13.42
N ASN A 88 24.79 3.34 12.99
CA ASN A 88 24.34 4.69 13.31
C ASN A 88 23.43 4.56 14.53
N ARG A 89 23.88 5.00 15.71
CA ARG A 89 23.12 4.82 16.96
C ARG A 89 21.72 5.41 16.86
N THR A 90 20.76 4.70 17.46
CA THR A 90 19.40 5.19 17.70
C THR A 90 19.45 6.47 18.52
N ARG A 91 18.79 7.53 18.03
CA ARG A 91 18.64 8.78 18.77
C ARG A 91 17.17 9.06 19.07
N VAL A 92 16.88 9.53 20.28
CA VAL A 92 15.57 10.07 20.66
C VAL A 92 15.76 11.55 20.93
N ASN A 93 15.04 12.41 20.22
CA ASN A 93 15.19 13.87 20.28
C ASN A 93 16.67 14.31 20.15
N ASP A 94 17.34 13.74 19.14
CA ASP A 94 18.76 13.95 18.82
C ASP A 94 19.79 13.47 19.86
N VAL A 95 19.33 12.86 20.96
CA VAL A 95 20.21 12.26 21.96
C VAL A 95 20.36 10.77 21.68
N ALA A 96 21.60 10.27 21.56
CA ALA A 96 21.85 8.85 21.37
C ALA A 96 21.49 8.04 22.63
N VAL A 97 20.72 6.97 22.46
CA VAL A 97 20.19 6.16 23.56
C VAL A 97 20.57 4.70 23.39
N THR A 98 20.90 4.03 24.49
CA THR A 98 20.91 2.56 24.54
C THR A 98 19.52 2.04 24.89
N ARG A 99 18.83 2.73 25.80
CA ARG A 99 17.43 2.53 26.15
C ARG A 99 16.83 3.87 26.59
N ALA A 100 15.58 4.14 26.22
CA ALA A 100 14.83 5.31 26.69
C ALA A 100 13.34 5.00 26.79
N GLU A 101 12.64 5.74 27.64
CA GLU A 101 11.18 5.82 27.61
C GLU A 101 10.75 6.80 26.52
N LEU A 102 9.65 6.53 25.82
CA LEU A 102 9.10 7.35 24.75
C LEU A 102 7.88 8.13 25.25
N ALA A 103 7.89 9.44 24.97
CA ALA A 103 6.78 10.35 25.18
C ALA A 103 6.14 10.76 23.84
N ASP A 104 4.87 11.18 23.89
CA ASP A 104 4.14 11.63 22.71
C ASP A 104 4.91 12.70 21.93
N GLY A 105 5.05 12.49 20.63
CA GLY A 105 5.71 13.41 19.73
C GLY A 105 7.24 13.28 19.67
N ASP A 106 7.83 12.36 20.43
CA ASP A 106 9.28 12.10 20.36
C ASP A 106 9.73 11.74 18.95
N HIS A 107 10.84 12.35 18.53
CA HIS A 107 11.51 12.03 17.27
C HIS A 107 12.56 10.96 17.48
N ILE A 108 12.43 9.85 16.75
CA ILE A 108 13.36 8.73 16.74
C ILE A 108 14.15 8.77 15.44
N THR A 109 15.44 9.07 15.53
CA THR A 109 16.32 9.17 14.36
C THR A 109 17.13 7.88 14.20
N LEU A 110 16.98 7.25 13.03
CA LEU A 110 17.66 6.02 12.62
C LEU A 110 18.48 6.32 11.36
N GLY A 111 19.76 6.63 11.53
CA GLY A 111 20.60 7.10 10.43
C GLY A 111 20.09 8.43 9.85
N GLU A 112 19.56 8.38 8.62
CA GLU A 112 18.96 9.51 7.89
C GLU A 112 17.43 9.50 7.92
N CYS A 113 16.82 8.48 8.53
CA CYS A 113 15.37 8.39 8.68
C CYS A 113 14.94 8.96 10.04
N ILE A 114 13.82 9.68 10.05
CA ILE A 114 13.22 10.21 11.29
C ILE A 114 11.82 9.64 11.40
N LEU A 115 11.55 9.02 12.55
CA LEU A 115 10.24 8.54 12.94
C LEU A 115 9.70 9.44 14.04
N LYS A 116 8.38 9.52 14.13
CA LYS A 116 7.68 10.17 15.24
C LYS A 116 6.91 9.11 16.01
N PHE A 117 7.13 9.07 17.32
CA PHE A 117 6.29 8.29 18.21
C PHE A 117 5.01 9.07 18.49
N ILE A 118 3.88 8.40 18.29
CA ILE A 118 2.56 8.99 18.46
C ILE A 118 1.80 8.12 19.46
N SER A 119 1.54 8.70 20.63
CA SER A 119 0.74 8.11 21.68
C SER A 119 -0.75 8.41 21.50
N HIS A 120 -1.56 7.86 22.39
CA HIS A 120 -3.02 7.90 22.36
C HIS A 120 -3.57 9.32 22.54
N SER A 121 -3.76 10.07 21.46
CA SER A 121 -4.78 11.14 21.33
C SER A 121 -4.56 12.09 20.16
N SER A 122 -3.45 11.99 19.41
CA SER A 122 -3.17 13.02 18.43
C SER A 122 -4.07 12.91 17.20
N VAL A 123 -4.71 14.02 16.84
CA VAL A 123 -5.24 14.27 15.49
C VAL A 123 -4.15 14.03 14.44
N GLU A 124 -2.89 14.19 14.84
CA GLU A 124 -1.69 13.95 14.05
C GLU A 124 -1.54 12.51 13.57
N ALA A 125 -1.96 11.50 14.35
CA ALA A 125 -2.00 10.10 13.89
C ALA A 125 -2.89 9.95 12.65
N ARG A 126 -4.06 10.61 12.67
CA ARG A 126 -4.99 10.62 11.53
C ARG A 126 -4.42 11.40 10.36
N TYR A 127 -3.78 12.55 10.61
CA TYR A 127 -3.10 13.33 9.57
C TYR A 127 -1.99 12.54 8.88
N HIS A 128 -1.11 11.88 9.65
CA HIS A 128 -0.05 11.06 9.07
C HIS A 128 -0.59 9.82 8.35
N GLN A 129 -1.67 9.22 8.85
CA GLN A 129 -2.37 8.15 8.15
C GLN A 129 -2.96 8.66 6.83
N GLU A 130 -3.59 9.82 6.81
CA GLU A 130 -4.11 10.45 5.60
C GLU A 130 -2.98 10.75 4.61
N VAL A 131 -1.86 11.32 5.07
CA VAL A 131 -0.67 11.56 4.26
C VAL A 131 -0.12 10.26 3.67
N TYR A 132 -0.02 9.18 4.46
CA TYR A 132 0.42 7.88 3.96
C TYR A 132 -0.54 7.28 2.93
N GLN A 133 -1.85 7.35 3.18
CA GLN A 133 -2.86 6.88 2.23
C GLN A 133 -2.76 7.69 0.93
N LEU A 134 -2.63 9.01 1.00
CA LEU A 134 -2.42 9.86 -0.18
C LEU A 134 -1.10 9.55 -0.92
N ALA A 135 -0.05 9.17 -0.19
CA ALA A 135 1.25 8.85 -0.77
C ALA A 135 1.30 7.45 -1.40
N THR A 136 0.49 6.50 -0.92
CA THR A 136 0.57 5.08 -1.32
C THR A 136 -0.63 4.55 -2.07
N ARG A 137 -1.79 5.20 -2.00
CA ARG A 137 -3.00 4.78 -2.71
C ARG A 137 -3.21 5.58 -3.99
N ASP A 138 -3.90 4.97 -4.93
CA ASP A 138 -4.46 5.62 -6.10
C ASP A 138 -5.75 6.37 -5.71
N GLY A 139 -5.85 7.66 -6.07
CA GLY A 139 -6.97 8.50 -5.66
C GLY A 139 -8.32 8.13 -6.28
N LEU A 140 -8.32 7.35 -7.37
CA LEU A 140 -9.56 6.88 -8.00
C LEU A 140 -9.99 5.53 -7.46
N THR A 141 -9.05 4.58 -7.39
CA THR A 141 -9.34 3.16 -7.18
C THR A 141 -9.02 2.67 -5.76
N GLU A 142 -8.41 3.50 -4.90
CA GLU A 142 -7.93 3.19 -3.54
C GLU A 142 -7.08 1.90 -3.41
N LEU A 143 -6.68 1.29 -4.52
CA LEU A 143 -5.62 0.31 -4.57
C LEU A 143 -4.29 1.02 -4.34
N TYR A 144 -3.20 0.26 -4.19
CA TYR A 144 -1.90 0.89 -4.17
C TYR A 144 -1.62 1.60 -5.50
N ASN A 145 -0.90 2.71 -5.42
CA ASN A 145 -0.44 3.40 -6.62
C ASN A 145 0.82 2.73 -7.19
N ARG A 146 1.18 3.11 -8.41
CA ARG A 146 2.36 2.59 -9.12
C ARG A 146 3.65 2.69 -8.30
N ARG A 147 3.85 3.79 -7.57
CA ARG A 147 5.08 4.01 -6.77
C ARG A 147 5.18 2.95 -5.68
N HIS A 148 4.11 2.78 -4.89
CA HIS A 148 4.08 1.79 -3.83
C HIS A 148 4.21 0.36 -4.36
N PHE A 149 3.57 0.06 -5.49
CA PHE A 149 3.68 -1.25 -6.12
C PHE A 149 5.12 -1.60 -6.48
N VAL A 150 5.83 -0.69 -7.17
CA VAL A 150 7.23 -0.87 -7.55
C VAL A 150 8.11 -1.18 -6.33
N GLU A 151 7.97 -0.39 -5.26
CA GLU A 151 8.72 -0.61 -4.02
C GLU A 151 8.37 -1.96 -3.35
N ALA A 152 7.11 -2.38 -3.43
CA ALA A 152 6.68 -3.66 -2.90
C ALA A 152 7.24 -4.84 -3.72
N VAL A 153 7.25 -4.73 -5.05
CA VAL A 153 7.82 -5.75 -5.93
C VAL A 153 9.29 -6.00 -5.62
N ASP A 154 10.10 -4.94 -5.54
CA ASP A 154 11.54 -5.08 -5.26
C ASP A 154 11.77 -5.78 -3.90
N ARG A 155 10.93 -5.50 -2.89
CA ARG A 155 10.98 -6.17 -1.58
C ARG A 155 10.58 -7.64 -1.65
N GLU A 156 9.48 -7.97 -2.30
CA GLU A 156 8.98 -9.35 -2.35
C GLU A 156 9.87 -10.26 -3.19
N ILE A 157 10.46 -9.75 -4.28
CA ILE A 157 11.47 -10.50 -5.04
C ILE A 157 12.66 -10.84 -4.14
N ALA A 158 13.24 -9.85 -3.45
CA ALA A 158 14.38 -10.08 -2.56
C ALA A 158 14.07 -11.08 -1.45
N ARG A 159 12.84 -11.05 -0.91
CA ARG A 159 12.36 -11.99 0.10
C ARG A 159 12.19 -13.40 -0.46
N ALA A 160 11.53 -13.53 -1.61
CA ALA A 160 11.25 -14.80 -2.26
C ALA A 160 12.55 -15.49 -2.70
N THR A 161 13.48 -14.77 -3.33
CA THR A 161 14.79 -15.29 -3.72
C THR A 161 15.59 -15.77 -2.51
N ARG A 162 15.61 -15.00 -1.41
CA ARG A 162 16.35 -15.38 -0.19
C ARG A 162 15.85 -16.67 0.43
N HIS A 163 14.54 -16.87 0.46
CA HIS A 163 13.93 -18.00 1.16
C HIS A 163 13.51 -19.14 0.24
N GLY A 164 13.79 -19.05 -1.07
CA GLY A 164 13.34 -20.02 -2.07
C GLY A 164 11.82 -20.17 -2.09
N ARG A 165 11.08 -19.07 -1.85
CA ARG A 165 9.61 -19.08 -1.82
C ARG A 165 9.04 -18.72 -3.19
N PRO A 166 7.90 -19.30 -3.59
CA PRO A 166 7.26 -18.94 -4.84
C PRO A 166 6.70 -17.51 -4.77
N LEU A 167 6.74 -16.80 -5.89
CA LEU A 167 6.23 -15.45 -6.05
C LEU A 167 5.73 -15.31 -7.49
N VAL A 168 4.52 -14.76 -7.66
CA VAL A 168 3.92 -14.56 -8.98
C VAL A 168 3.43 -13.13 -9.13
N MET A 169 3.65 -12.56 -10.32
CA MET A 169 3.10 -11.28 -10.73
C MET A 169 1.99 -11.49 -11.77
N CYS A 170 0.87 -10.81 -11.57
CA CYS A 170 -0.22 -10.68 -12.53
C CYS A 170 -0.31 -9.23 -13.00
N ILE A 171 -0.36 -9.00 -14.31
CA ILE A 171 -0.68 -7.71 -14.92
C ILE A 171 -2.01 -7.84 -15.62
N ILE A 172 -2.90 -6.88 -15.37
CA ILE A 172 -4.31 -6.91 -15.73
C ILE A 172 -4.63 -5.64 -16.51
N ASP A 173 -5.39 -5.78 -17.59
CA ASP A 173 -5.83 -4.65 -18.41
C ASP A 173 -7.30 -4.78 -18.79
N VAL A 174 -8.01 -3.66 -18.78
CA VAL A 174 -9.42 -3.60 -19.15
C VAL A 174 -9.60 -3.62 -20.66
N ASP A 175 -10.24 -4.68 -21.15
CA ASP A 175 -10.45 -4.84 -22.57
C ASP A 175 -11.33 -3.74 -23.15
N LYS A 176 -10.87 -3.12 -24.23
CA LYS A 176 -11.62 -2.10 -24.98
C LYS A 176 -12.04 -0.90 -24.11
N PHE A 177 -11.21 -0.50 -23.15
CA PHE A 177 -11.51 0.64 -22.27
C PHE A 177 -11.56 1.98 -23.01
N LYS A 178 -10.63 2.25 -23.94
CA LYS A 178 -10.63 3.49 -24.73
C LYS A 178 -11.98 3.77 -25.45
N PRO A 179 -12.60 2.83 -26.18
CA PRO A 179 -13.95 3.00 -26.71
C PRO A 179 -15.03 3.38 -25.68
N VAL A 180 -14.91 2.92 -24.43
CA VAL A 180 -15.85 3.30 -23.36
C VAL A 180 -15.67 4.78 -23.03
N ASN A 181 -14.42 5.24 -22.84
CA ASN A 181 -14.12 6.66 -22.63
C ASN A 181 -14.57 7.52 -23.81
N ASP A 182 -14.28 7.10 -25.04
CA ASP A 182 -14.59 7.87 -26.24
C ASP A 182 -16.11 8.02 -26.43
N LYS A 183 -16.90 7.01 -26.03
CA LYS A 183 -18.35 6.99 -26.22
C LYS A 183 -19.14 7.58 -25.04
N TYR A 184 -18.71 7.35 -23.81
CA TYR A 184 -19.45 7.69 -22.59
C TYR A 184 -18.76 8.75 -21.73
N GLY A 185 -17.56 9.19 -22.13
CA GLY A 185 -16.74 10.16 -21.41
C GLY A 185 -15.92 9.54 -20.28
N HIS A 186 -14.93 10.30 -19.82
CA HIS A 186 -13.98 9.86 -18.80
C HIS A 186 -14.61 9.53 -17.44
N ILE A 187 -15.69 10.22 -17.06
CA ILE A 187 -16.39 9.94 -15.80
C ILE A 187 -16.92 8.50 -15.77
N ALA A 188 -17.46 8.03 -16.89
CA ALA A 188 -17.99 6.68 -16.98
C ALA A 188 -16.87 5.62 -17.03
N GLY A 189 -15.72 5.95 -17.63
CA GLY A 189 -14.52 5.12 -17.52
C GLY A 189 -14.00 5.04 -16.08
N ASP A 190 -14.01 6.15 -15.35
CA ASP A 190 -13.62 6.18 -13.95
C ASP A 190 -14.49 5.26 -13.08
N ASP A 191 -15.80 5.21 -13.34
CA ASP A 191 -16.71 4.28 -12.66
C ASP A 191 -16.39 2.82 -12.94
N VAL A 192 -16.04 2.49 -14.19
CA VAL A 192 -15.56 1.14 -14.55
C VAL A 192 -14.31 0.78 -13.77
N LEU A 193 -13.34 1.69 -13.65
CA LEU A 193 -12.09 1.45 -12.92
C LEU A 193 -12.34 1.30 -11.41
N ARG A 194 -13.23 2.10 -10.82
CA ARG A 194 -13.65 1.96 -9.41
C ARG A 194 -14.27 0.60 -9.14
N GLN A 195 -15.19 0.16 -10.00
CA GLN A 195 -15.86 -1.11 -9.84
C GLN A 195 -14.89 -2.28 -10.02
N LEU A 196 -14.02 -2.24 -11.03
CA LEU A 196 -12.97 -3.24 -11.21
C LEU A 196 -12.05 -3.32 -9.98
N ALA A 197 -11.63 -2.18 -9.44
CA ALA A 197 -10.82 -2.16 -8.23
C ALA A 197 -11.53 -2.78 -7.02
N ALA A 198 -12.83 -2.55 -6.87
CA ALA A 198 -13.64 -3.16 -5.82
C ALA A 198 -13.71 -4.70 -5.99
N ILE A 199 -13.82 -5.19 -7.23
CA ILE A 199 -13.74 -6.63 -7.52
C ILE A 199 -12.35 -7.15 -7.13
N VAL A 200 -11.27 -6.55 -7.63
CA VAL A 200 -9.88 -6.98 -7.32
C VAL A 200 -9.65 -7.06 -5.80
N ARG A 201 -10.08 -6.05 -5.03
CA ARG A 201 -9.95 -6.03 -3.56
C ARG A 201 -10.62 -7.21 -2.85
N ARG A 202 -11.69 -7.77 -3.41
CA ARG A 202 -12.40 -8.93 -2.82
C ARG A 202 -11.67 -10.25 -3.05
N PHE A 203 -10.79 -10.30 -4.06
CA PHE A 203 -10.08 -11.52 -4.44
C PHE A 203 -8.69 -11.61 -3.79
N VAL A 204 -8.05 -10.47 -3.53
CA VAL A 204 -6.72 -10.42 -2.92
C VAL A 204 -6.75 -10.65 -1.41
N ARG A 205 -5.71 -11.30 -0.90
CA ARG A 205 -5.46 -11.59 0.51
C ARG A 205 -4.73 -10.43 1.20
N GLY A 206 -4.50 -10.55 2.50
CA GLY A 206 -3.81 -9.51 3.28
C GLY A 206 -2.33 -9.36 2.89
N GLU A 207 -1.71 -10.46 2.48
CA GLU A 207 -0.32 -10.52 2.00
C GLU A 207 -0.14 -10.12 0.53
N ASP A 208 -1.22 -10.11 -0.26
CA ASP A 208 -1.17 -9.76 -1.68
C ASP A 208 -1.06 -8.24 -1.88
N VAL A 209 -0.38 -7.83 -2.95
CA VAL A 209 -0.22 -6.41 -3.28
C VAL A 209 -0.96 -6.10 -4.57
N ALA A 210 -2.15 -5.50 -4.46
CA ALA A 210 -2.93 -5.00 -5.61
C ALA A 210 -2.73 -3.50 -5.83
N ALA A 211 -2.45 -3.12 -7.06
CA ALA A 211 -2.17 -1.74 -7.44
C ALA A 211 -2.76 -1.37 -8.80
N ARG A 212 -3.02 -0.07 -8.99
CA ARG A 212 -3.20 0.55 -10.30
C ARG A 212 -1.85 1.12 -10.75
N ILE A 213 -1.32 0.61 -11.86
CA ILE A 213 0.03 0.92 -12.35
C ILE A 213 0.02 1.84 -13.59
N GLY A 214 -1.14 1.98 -14.25
CA GLY A 214 -1.35 2.80 -15.42
C GLY A 214 -2.78 3.33 -15.53
N GLY A 215 -3.16 3.83 -16.71
CA GLY A 215 -4.49 4.37 -16.97
C GLY A 215 -5.59 3.34 -16.73
N GLU A 216 -5.55 2.24 -17.46
CA GLU A 216 -6.46 1.08 -17.34
C GLU A 216 -5.75 -0.20 -16.88
N GLU A 217 -4.50 -0.07 -16.45
CA GLU A 217 -3.62 -1.18 -16.09
C GLU A 217 -3.53 -1.36 -14.57
N PHE A 218 -3.76 -2.59 -14.13
CA PHE A 218 -3.66 -3.03 -12.74
C PHE A 218 -2.61 -4.11 -12.63
N ALA A 219 -2.06 -4.29 -11.43
CA ALA A 219 -1.16 -5.38 -11.14
C ALA A 219 -1.44 -5.97 -9.77
N VAL A 220 -1.20 -7.28 -9.64
CA VAL A 220 -1.30 -8.01 -8.38
C VAL A 220 -0.02 -8.82 -8.19
N MET A 221 0.66 -8.62 -7.07
CA MET A 221 1.74 -9.50 -6.62
C MET A 221 1.16 -10.52 -5.63
N LEU A 222 1.48 -11.80 -5.85
CA LEU A 222 1.02 -12.94 -5.06
C LEU A 222 2.22 -13.62 -4.39
N PRO A 223 2.61 -13.21 -3.17
CA PRO A 223 3.64 -13.91 -2.39
C PRO A 223 3.20 -15.32 -2.05
N GLU A 224 4.18 -16.22 -1.90
CA GLU A 224 3.97 -17.61 -1.44
C GLU A 224 2.94 -18.37 -2.28
N THR A 225 2.82 -18.01 -3.56
CA THR A 225 1.85 -18.56 -4.49
C THR A 225 2.57 -19.11 -5.70
N ASP A 226 2.33 -20.39 -6.01
CA ASP A 226 2.86 -21.02 -7.22
C ASP A 226 2.05 -20.63 -8.47
N LEU A 227 2.56 -21.02 -9.64
CA LEU A 227 1.98 -20.64 -10.92
C LEU A 227 0.57 -21.21 -11.16
N GLU A 228 0.29 -22.41 -10.63
CA GLU A 228 -1.02 -23.05 -10.78
C GLU A 228 -2.08 -22.33 -9.93
N ALA A 229 -1.75 -22.05 -8.67
CA ALA A 229 -2.59 -21.29 -7.77
C ALA A 229 -2.83 -19.85 -8.28
N ALA A 230 -1.79 -19.20 -8.83
CA ALA A 230 -1.92 -17.89 -9.43
C ALA A 230 -2.83 -17.90 -10.68
N ARG A 231 -2.73 -18.92 -11.52
CA ARG A 231 -3.63 -19.09 -12.67
C ARG A 231 -5.08 -19.29 -12.23
N ALA A 232 -5.32 -20.11 -11.20
CA ALA A 232 -6.66 -20.30 -10.65
C ALA A 232 -7.22 -18.99 -10.06
N PHE A 233 -6.40 -18.20 -9.36
CA PHE A 233 -6.76 -16.86 -8.89
C PHE A 233 -7.16 -15.95 -10.06
N ALA A 234 -6.31 -15.87 -11.09
CA ALA A 234 -6.52 -14.98 -12.22
C ALA A 234 -7.77 -15.36 -13.03
N GLU A 235 -8.03 -16.64 -13.26
CA GLU A 235 -9.24 -17.09 -13.96
C GLU A 235 -10.50 -16.74 -13.19
N ARG A 236 -10.52 -16.97 -11.88
CA ARG A 236 -11.66 -16.58 -11.06
C ARG A 236 -11.90 -15.07 -11.06
N LEU A 237 -10.83 -14.27 -11.03
CA LEU A 237 -10.93 -12.82 -11.11
C LEU A 237 -11.50 -12.39 -12.48
N ARG A 238 -10.99 -12.98 -13.56
CA ARG A 238 -11.45 -12.74 -14.94
C ARG A 238 -12.94 -13.07 -15.09
N GLU A 239 -13.36 -14.24 -14.61
CA GLU A 239 -14.76 -14.66 -14.63
C GLU A 239 -15.65 -13.71 -13.83
N ALA A 240 -15.25 -13.35 -12.61
CA ALA A 240 -16.01 -12.42 -11.79
C ALA A 240 -16.19 -11.05 -12.44
N VAL A 241 -15.18 -10.54 -13.17
CA VAL A 241 -15.31 -9.31 -13.94
C VAL A 241 -16.25 -9.48 -15.14
N ALA A 242 -16.13 -10.58 -15.88
CA ALA A 242 -17.00 -10.85 -17.03
C ALA A 242 -18.47 -11.04 -16.64
N GLU A 243 -18.73 -11.59 -15.45
CA GLU A 243 -20.06 -11.83 -14.89
C GLU A 243 -20.65 -10.63 -14.15
N ASP A 244 -19.85 -9.61 -13.82
CA ASP A 244 -20.36 -8.39 -13.20
C ASP A 244 -21.03 -7.46 -14.24
N VAL A 245 -21.96 -6.63 -13.77
CA VAL A 245 -22.61 -5.60 -14.57
C VAL A 245 -22.00 -4.26 -14.20
N PHE A 246 -21.30 -3.66 -15.16
CA PHE A 246 -20.70 -2.35 -15.00
C PHE A 246 -21.69 -1.27 -15.39
N MET A 247 -21.93 -0.32 -14.48
CA MET A 247 -22.77 0.85 -14.79
C MET A 247 -21.91 1.93 -15.43
N VAL A 248 -22.14 2.20 -16.71
CA VAL A 248 -21.43 3.22 -17.49
C VAL A 248 -22.41 4.35 -17.75
N GLY A 249 -22.43 5.34 -16.86
CA GLY A 249 -23.59 6.24 -16.72
C GLY A 249 -24.81 5.46 -16.23
N ASP A 250 -25.95 5.60 -16.92
CA ASP A 250 -27.19 4.87 -16.61
C ASP A 250 -27.36 3.56 -17.40
N VAL A 251 -26.33 3.12 -18.12
CA VAL A 251 -26.42 1.96 -19.03
C VAL A 251 -25.59 0.77 -18.50
N PRO A 252 -26.20 -0.42 -18.38
CA PRO A 252 -25.47 -1.62 -17.95
C PRO A 252 -24.59 -2.16 -19.09
N HIS A 253 -23.33 -2.46 -18.77
CA HIS A 253 -22.33 -2.99 -19.69
C HIS A 253 -21.63 -4.24 -19.14
N ARG A 254 -21.19 -5.09 -20.07
CA ARG A 254 -20.31 -6.22 -19.78
C ARG A 254 -18.89 -5.82 -20.15
N MET A 255 -18.02 -5.78 -19.15
CA MET A 255 -16.60 -5.51 -19.32
C MET A 255 -15.83 -6.83 -19.17
N THR A 256 -14.69 -6.93 -19.84
CA THR A 256 -13.78 -8.06 -19.69
C THR A 256 -12.37 -7.56 -19.41
N ILE A 257 -11.53 -8.44 -18.87
CA ILE A 257 -10.12 -8.15 -18.62
C ILE A 257 -9.25 -9.21 -19.26
N SER A 258 -8.07 -8.80 -19.71
CA SER A 258 -6.99 -9.69 -20.11
C SER A 258 -5.94 -9.71 -19.00
N ILE A 259 -5.38 -10.88 -18.69
CA ILE A 259 -4.41 -11.05 -17.60
C ILE A 259 -3.16 -11.78 -18.11
N GLY A 260 -2.00 -11.19 -17.86
CA GLY A 260 -0.70 -11.82 -18.03
C GLY A 260 -0.11 -12.23 -16.69
N ILE A 261 0.42 -13.44 -16.61
CA ILE A 261 1.03 -14.00 -15.39
C ILE A 261 2.49 -14.34 -15.66
N ALA A 262 3.38 -14.01 -14.72
CA ALA A 262 4.74 -14.53 -14.69
C ALA A 262 5.18 -14.90 -13.27
N SER A 263 5.84 -16.05 -13.13
CA SER A 263 6.47 -16.47 -11.87
C SER A 263 7.90 -15.95 -11.76
N LEU A 264 8.34 -15.74 -10.53
CA LEU A 264 9.76 -15.61 -10.19
C LEU A 264 10.47 -16.91 -10.57
N ALA A 265 11.49 -16.79 -11.43
CA ALA A 265 12.26 -17.90 -11.98
C ALA A 265 13.71 -17.45 -12.24
N PRO A 266 14.67 -18.37 -12.43
CA PRO A 266 16.03 -18.01 -12.81
C PRO A 266 16.06 -17.09 -14.05
N GLY A 267 16.78 -15.98 -13.96
CA GLY A 267 16.79 -14.94 -15.01
C GLY A 267 15.63 -13.94 -14.94
N ARG A 268 14.69 -14.12 -13.99
CA ARG A 268 13.61 -13.17 -13.66
C ARG A 268 13.66 -12.70 -12.21
N GLU A 269 14.83 -12.75 -11.60
CA GLU A 269 15.07 -12.40 -10.18
C GLU A 269 15.18 -10.89 -9.93
N GLU A 270 14.73 -10.10 -10.90
CA GLU A 270 14.68 -8.65 -10.84
C GLU A 270 13.33 -8.17 -11.37
N ARG A 271 12.88 -7.01 -10.87
CA ARG A 271 11.58 -6.43 -11.21
C ARG A 271 11.37 -6.27 -12.72
N SER A 272 12.37 -5.74 -13.44
CA SER A 272 12.23 -5.45 -14.87
C SER A 272 11.98 -6.73 -15.70
N PRO A 273 12.83 -7.78 -15.61
CA PRO A 273 12.54 -9.07 -16.25
C PRO A 273 11.21 -9.72 -15.86
N LEU A 274 10.84 -9.69 -14.57
CA LEU A 274 9.58 -10.30 -14.10
C LEU A 274 8.36 -9.56 -14.66
N MET A 275 8.38 -8.24 -14.60
CA MET A 275 7.31 -7.38 -15.14
C MET A 275 7.19 -7.53 -16.66
N GLN A 276 8.32 -7.56 -17.37
CA GLN A 276 8.34 -7.77 -18.81
C GLN A 276 7.77 -9.14 -19.21
N ALA A 277 8.03 -10.19 -18.43
CA ALA A 277 7.43 -11.51 -18.68
C ALA A 277 5.90 -11.48 -18.50
N ALA A 278 5.39 -10.82 -17.45
CA ALA A 278 3.95 -10.67 -17.24
C ALA A 278 3.30 -9.80 -18.33
N ASP A 279 3.97 -8.73 -18.77
CA ASP A 279 3.51 -7.87 -19.88
C ASP A 279 3.44 -8.64 -21.21
N ASN A 280 4.45 -9.48 -21.50
CA ASN A 280 4.45 -10.34 -22.69
C ASN A 280 3.27 -11.33 -22.67
N ALA A 281 2.99 -11.92 -21.50
CA ALA A 281 1.82 -12.76 -21.33
C ALA A 281 0.51 -11.97 -21.53
N LEU A 282 0.40 -10.76 -21.00
CA LEU A 282 -0.78 -9.91 -21.18
C LEU A 282 -0.96 -9.53 -22.65
N TYR A 283 0.12 -9.22 -23.35
CA TYR A 283 0.10 -8.92 -24.77
C TYR A 283 -0.46 -10.10 -25.57
N ARG A 284 -0.01 -11.34 -25.29
CA ARG A 284 -0.62 -12.54 -25.88
C ARG A 284 -2.09 -12.68 -25.54
N ALA A 285 -2.48 -12.44 -24.30
CA ALA A 285 -3.89 -12.49 -23.90
C ALA A 285 -4.76 -11.55 -24.75
N LYS A 286 -4.25 -10.34 -25.03
CA LYS A 286 -4.93 -9.36 -25.89
C LYS A 286 -4.97 -9.77 -27.36
N ASP A 287 -3.87 -10.33 -27.88
CA ASP A 287 -3.74 -10.72 -29.29
C ASP A 287 -4.58 -11.96 -29.63
N GLU A 288 -4.63 -12.93 -28.73
CA GLU A 288 -5.37 -14.18 -28.94
C GLU A 288 -6.90 -14.03 -28.73
N GLY A 289 -7.42 -12.81 -28.56
CA GLY A 289 -8.85 -12.54 -28.54
C GLY A 289 -9.39 -11.95 -27.25
N ARG A 290 -8.53 -11.52 -26.32
CA ARG A 290 -8.89 -10.89 -25.03
C ARG A 290 -9.69 -11.82 -24.11
N ASN A 291 -10.17 -11.28 -22.98
CA ASN A 291 -10.94 -12.00 -21.97
C ASN A 291 -10.31 -13.36 -21.62
N ARG A 292 -9.01 -13.37 -21.33
CA ARG A 292 -8.27 -14.59 -21.03
C ARG A 292 -7.07 -14.35 -20.12
N VAL A 293 -6.59 -15.45 -19.57
CA VAL A 293 -5.34 -15.51 -18.82
C VAL A 293 -4.27 -16.18 -19.68
N CYS A 294 -3.13 -15.52 -19.83
CA CYS A 294 -1.94 -16.11 -20.44
C CYS A 294 -0.81 -16.14 -19.41
N VAL A 295 0.08 -17.13 -19.55
CA VAL A 295 1.17 -17.38 -18.61
C VAL A 295 2.50 -17.36 -19.34
N GLU A 296 3.48 -16.63 -18.84
CA GLU A 296 4.88 -16.72 -19.24
C GLU A 296 5.62 -17.54 -18.18
N ALA A 297 5.91 -18.80 -18.50
CA ALA A 297 6.67 -19.71 -17.63
C ALA A 297 8.15 -19.33 -17.62
#